data_AF-A0AAW7Y3A2-F1
#
_entry.id   AF-A0AAW7Y3A2-F1
#
_cell.length_a   1.000
_cell.length_b   1.000
_cell.length_c   1.000
_cell.angle_alpha   90.00
_cell.angle_beta   90.00
_cell.angle_gamma   90.00
#
_symmetry.space_group_name_H-M   'P 1'
#
loop_
_entity.id
_entity.type
_entity.pdbx_description
1 polymer ?
#
loop_
_entity_poly.entity_id
_entity_poly.type
_entity_poly.pdbx_seq_one_letter_code
_entity_poly.pdbx_strand_id
1 'polypeptide(L)' 'MKKSESNRIYSKDLAPLGYCCSGARGVFDAYGLSWTEALKHGADCDALLALGDPVVTAMVVKFKQGKE' A
#
# COMPACT_ATOMS: atom_id res chain seq x y z
N MET A 1 -11.88 -19.49 -8.96
CA MET A 1 -10.79 -18.55 -9.30
C MET A 1 -10.33 -17.87 -8.00
N LYS A 2 -9.21 -18.29 -7.39
CA LYS A 2 -8.63 -17.60 -6.22
C LYS A 2 -7.23 -17.13 -6.60
N LYS A 3 -7.15 -16.03 -7.35
CA LYS A 3 -5.90 -15.32 -7.61
C LYS A 3 -5.68 -14.37 -6.42
N SER A 4 -5.20 -14.89 -5.30
CA SER A 4 -4.98 -14.10 -4.08
C SER A 4 -3.60 -14.39 -3.50
N GLU A 5 -2.57 -14.09 -4.27
CA GLU A 5 -1.19 -14.07 -3.80
C GLU A 5 -0.48 -12.98 -4.62
N SER A 6 -0.27 -11.72 -4.22
CA SER A 6 -0.52 -10.98 -2.99
C SER A 6 -0.51 -9.50 -3.42
N ASN A 7 -1.69 -8.97 -3.79
CA ASN A 7 -1.88 -7.57 -4.23
C ASN A 7 -2.05 -6.61 -3.05
N ARG A 8 -1.55 -7.00 -1.88
CA ARG A 8 -1.68 -6.23 -0.65
C ARG A 8 -0.32 -5.85 -0.12
N ILE A 9 -0.17 -4.58 0.24
CA ILE A 9 1.02 -4.02 0.87
C ILE A 9 0.82 -4.06 2.38
N TYR A 10 1.75 -4.68 3.08
CA TYR A 10 1.79 -4.68 4.54
C TYR A 10 2.85 -3.70 5.04
N SER A 11 2.79 -3.35 6.32
CA SER A 11 3.77 -2.43 6.95
C SER A 11 5.23 -2.89 6.78
N LYS A 12 5.48 -4.20 6.77
CA LYS A 12 6.81 -4.78 6.53
C LYS A 12 7.34 -4.50 5.12
N ASP A 13 6.46 -4.30 4.14
CA ASP A 13 6.83 -4.04 2.76
C ASP A 13 7.16 -2.55 2.55
N LEU A 14 6.74 -1.65 3.45
CA LEU A 14 6.95 -0.20 3.30
C LEU A 14 8.42 0.20 3.42
N ALA A 15 9.12 -0.34 4.43
CA ALA A 15 10.53 -0.04 4.68
C ALA A 15 11.45 -0.32 3.47
N PRO A 16 11.40 -1.50 2.80
CA PRO A 16 12.21 -1.75 1.60
C PRO A 16 11.80 -0.90 0.40
N LEU A 17 10.57 -0.36 0.37
CA LEU A 17 10.11 0.59 -0.65
C LEU A 17 10.59 2.02 -0.40
N GLY A 18 11.30 2.27 0.71
CA GLY A 18 11.70 3.61 1.14
C GLY A 18 10.53 4.45 1.64
N TYR A 19 9.46 3.79 2.11
CA TYR A 19 8.25 4.44 2.58
C TYR A 19 8.07 4.25 4.08
N CYS A 20 7.89 5.33 4.83
CA CYS A 20 7.77 5.25 6.29
C CYS A 20 6.32 5.00 6.73
N CYS A 21 6.15 4.30 7.85
CA CYS A 21 4.82 4.02 8.41
C CYS A 21 4.05 5.31 8.77
N SER A 22 4.74 6.38 9.18
CA SER A 22 4.10 7.68 9.44
C SER A 22 3.54 8.32 8.18
N GLY A 23 4.27 8.25 7.06
CA GLY A 23 3.81 8.74 5.76
C GLY A 23 2.60 7.95 5.27
N ALA A 24 2.66 6.63 5.37
CA ALA A 24 1.52 5.77 5.05
C ALA A 24 0.30 6.09 5.92
N ARG A 25 0.47 6.24 7.23
CA ARG A 25 -0.64 6.60 8.11
C ARG A 25 -1.27 7.94 7.73
N GLY A 26 -0.47 8.96 7.42
CA GLY A 26 -0.96 10.27 7.01
C GLY A 26 -1.74 10.24 5.70
N VAL A 27 -1.26 9.49 4.71
CA VAL A 27 -2.00 9.25 3.46
C VAL A 27 -3.33 8.58 3.74
N PHE A 28 -3.35 7.50 4.53
CA PHE A 28 -4.58 6.76 4.78
C PHE A 28 -5.62 7.65 5.47
N ASP A 29 -5.21 8.45 6.44
CA ASP A 29 -6.07 9.44 7.10
C ASP A 29 -6.62 10.48 6.10
N ALA A 30 -5.76 11.05 5.25
CA ALA A 30 -6.14 12.04 4.25
C ALA A 30 -7.17 11.53 3.22
N TYR A 31 -7.13 10.23 2.90
CA TYR A 31 -8.05 9.59 1.97
C TYR A 31 -9.20 8.85 2.66
N GLY A 32 -9.36 8.97 3.98
CA GLY A 32 -10.44 8.30 4.73
C GLY A 32 -10.30 6.78 4.81
N LEU A 33 -9.10 6.24 4.58
CA LEU A 33 -8.78 4.83 4.70
C LEU A 33 -8.36 4.48 6.13
N SER A 34 -8.74 3.29 6.60
CA SER A 34 -8.33 2.83 7.92
C SER A 34 -6.93 2.22 7.90
N TRP A 35 -5.96 2.94 8.47
CA TRP A 35 -4.60 2.43 8.69
C TRP A 35 -4.59 1.16 9.55
N THR A 36 -5.48 1.07 10.55
CA THR A 36 -5.57 -0.11 11.42
C THR A 36 -6.03 -1.35 10.66
N GLU A 37 -6.96 -1.19 9.72
CA GLU A 37 -7.40 -2.29 8.86
C GLU A 37 -6.29 -2.69 7.88
N ALA A 38 -5.57 -1.72 7.33
CA ALA A 38 -4.41 -1.98 6.48
C ALA A 38 -3.29 -2.76 7.19
N LEU A 39 -3.08 -2.53 8.49
CA LEU A 39 -2.10 -3.30 9.27
C LEU A 39 -2.51 -4.76 9.48
N LYS A 40 -3.81 -5.02 9.70
CA LYS A 40 -4.32 -6.37 9.96
C LYS A 40 -4.50 -7.18 8.68
N HIS A 41 -5.02 -6.55 7.63
CA HIS A 41 -5.46 -7.21 6.42
C HIS A 41 -4.56 -6.93 5.21
N GLY A 42 -3.64 -5.96 5.31
CA GLY A 42 -2.88 -5.42 4.19
C GLY A 42 -3.69 -4.38 3.43
N ALA A 43 -3.02 -3.38 2.88
CA ALA A 43 -3.65 -2.40 2.01
C ALA A 43 -3.74 -2.90 0.58
N ASP A 44 -4.92 -2.84 -0.03
CA ASP A 44 -5.10 -3.26 -1.41
C ASP A 44 -4.42 -2.31 -2.40
N CYS A 45 -3.57 -2.84 -3.28
CA CYS A 45 -2.82 -2.04 -4.23
C CYS A 45 -3.73 -1.33 -5.23
N ASP A 46 -4.83 -1.93 -5.66
CA ASP A 46 -5.70 -1.32 -6.66
C ASP A 46 -6.53 -0.20 -6.01
N ALA A 47 -6.96 -0.39 -4.76
CA ALA A 47 -7.55 0.69 -3.96
C ALA A 47 -6.58 1.87 -3.76
N LEU A 48 -5.30 1.57 -3.49
CA LEU A 48 -4.26 2.59 -3.35
C LEU A 48 -3.96 3.32 -4.68
N LEU A 49 -3.95 2.62 -5.81
CA LEU A 49 -3.80 3.23 -7.13
C LEU A 49 -5.00 4.11 -7.51
N ALA A 50 -6.21 3.72 -7.08
CA ALA A 50 -7.43 4.49 -7.31
C ALA A 50 -7.44 5.84 -6.59
N LEU A 51 -6.60 6.05 -5.57
CA LEU A 51 -6.45 7.36 -4.90
C LEU A 51 -5.89 8.44 -5.83
N GLY A 52 -5.18 8.05 -6.90
CA GLY A 52 -4.55 8.97 -7.84
C GLY A 52 -3.38 9.77 -7.26
N ASP A 53 -2.93 9.45 -6.04
CA ASP A 53 -1.80 10.10 -5.42
C ASP A 53 -0.48 9.63 -6.07
N PRO A 54 0.39 10.55 -6.53
CA PRO A 54 1.61 10.18 -7.22
C PRO A 54 2.62 9.44 -6.33
N VAL A 55 2.66 9.75 -5.03
CA VAL A 55 3.58 9.13 -4.07
C VAL A 55 3.13 7.70 -3.76
N VAL A 56 1.84 7.51 -3.47
CA VAL A 56 1.25 6.18 -3.25
C VAL A 56 1.35 5.32 -4.50
N THR A 57 1.07 5.90 -5.67
CA THR A 57 1.18 5.21 -6.95
C THR A 57 2.61 4.72 -7.17
N ALA A 58 3.61 5.58 -6.97
CA ALA A 58 5.02 5.19 -7.08
C ALA A 58 5.41 4.07 -6.09
N MET A 59 4.90 4.11 -4.85
CA MET A 59 5.10 3.05 -3.87
C MET A 59 4.49 1.73 -4.34
N VAL A 60 3.24 1.73 -4.80
CA VAL A 60 2.55 0.53 -5.29
C VAL A 60 3.23 -0.05 -6.54
N VAL A 61 3.65 0.80 -7.47
CA VAL A 61 4.38 0.37 -8.68
C VAL A 61 5.71 -0.29 -8.30
N LYS A 62 6.50 0.31 -7.39
CA LYS A 62 7.73 -0.30 -6.89
C LYS A 62 7.48 -1.64 -6.21
N PHE A 63 6.41 -1.76 -5.42
CA PHE A 63 6.02 -3.02 -4.80
C PHE A 63 5.69 -4.10 -5.83
N LYS A 64 4.97 -3.75 -6.89
CA LYS A 64 4.63 -4.68 -7.98
C LYS A 64 5.86 -5.08 -8.80
N GLN A 65 6.82 -4.17 -9.04
CA GLN A 65 8.06 -4.44 -9.78
C GLN A 65 9.11 -5.22 -8.98
N GLY A 66 9.18 -5.05 -7.66
CA GLY A 66 10.14 -5.74 -6.78
C GLY A 66 9.77 -7.19 -6.43
N LYS A 67 8.66 -7.72 -6.98
CA LYS A 67 8.21 -9.12 -6.80
C LYS A 67 8.57 -10.03 -7.98
N GLU A 68 9.40 -9.57 -8.91
CA GLU A 68 9.95 -10.37 -10.02
C GLU A 68 11.20 -11.18 -9.61
#